data_AF-A0A351BG96-F1
#
_entry.id   AF-A0A351BG96-F1
#
_cell.length_a   1.000
_cell.length_b   1.000
_cell.length_c   1.000
_cell.angle_alpha   90.00
_cell.angle_beta   90.00
_cell.angle_gamma   90.00
#
_symmetry.space_group_name_H-M   'P 1'
#
loop_
_entity.id
_entity.type
_entity.pdbx_description
1 polymer ?
#
loop_
_entity_poly.entity_id
_entity_poly.type
_entity_poly.pdbx_seq_one_letter_code
_entity_poly.pdbx_strand_id
1 'polypeptide(L)'
;MPTAAPDNPASAALPASPEELKQVLEAVLLSAREPLSLPELRKVFADEVATDVLRLLLEELRREWQGRPLELLPVASGWRFRTRAEFMPYLERLHPEKPPRYSRAVLETLAIIAYRQAGGGGGRQGDRAGRHRRDGRRGGGG
;
A
#
# COMPACT_ATOMS: atom_id res chain seq x y z
N MET A 1 42.15 -19.33 10.72
CA MET A 1 40.76 -19.74 11.01
C MET A 1 39.83 -18.79 10.26
N PRO A 2 39.36 -19.11 9.05
CA PRO A 2 38.32 -18.31 8.43
C PRO A 2 36.99 -18.67 9.12
N THR A 3 36.42 -17.71 9.85
CA THR A 3 35.02 -17.78 10.27
C THR A 3 34.18 -17.72 9.00
N ALA A 4 33.48 -18.80 8.67
CA ALA A 4 32.49 -18.76 7.61
C ALA A 4 31.46 -17.69 7.99
N ALA A 5 31.37 -16.63 7.20
CA ALA A 5 30.22 -15.73 7.23
C ALA A 5 28.96 -16.59 7.06
N PRO A 6 27.87 -16.31 7.79
CA PRO A 6 26.64 -17.06 7.58
C PRO A 6 26.24 -16.96 6.12
N ASP A 7 25.99 -18.12 5.50
CA ASP A 7 25.41 -18.25 4.18
C ASP A 7 24.31 -17.21 4.00
N ASN A 8 24.46 -16.38 2.98
CA ASN A 8 23.47 -15.37 2.62
C ASN A 8 22.13 -16.06 2.34
N PRO A 9 21.06 -15.83 3.14
CA PRO A 9 19.76 -16.46 2.89
C PRO A 9 19.09 -15.91 1.62
N ALA A 10 19.61 -14.84 1.01
CA ALA A 10 19.08 -14.26 -0.21
C ALA A 10 19.43 -15.05 -1.50
N SER A 11 20.01 -16.26 -1.38
CA SER A 11 20.14 -17.20 -2.51
C SER A 11 19.12 -18.35 -2.46
N ALA A 12 18.23 -18.40 -1.47
CA ALA A 12 17.43 -19.59 -1.18
C ALA A 12 16.21 -19.72 -2.11
N ALA A 13 15.96 -20.96 -2.55
CA ALA A 13 14.75 -21.40 -3.22
C ALA A 13 13.49 -20.88 -2.50
N LEU A 14 12.34 -20.89 -3.18
CA LEU A 14 11.05 -20.60 -2.54
C LEU A 14 10.96 -21.36 -1.20
N PRO A 15 10.48 -20.69 -0.14
CA PRO A 15 10.27 -21.34 1.16
C PRO A 15 9.46 -22.63 0.95
N ALA A 16 10.02 -23.75 1.44
CA ALA A 16 9.55 -25.09 1.14
C ALA A 16 8.34 -25.49 1.99
N SER A 17 8.01 -24.69 3.03
CA SER A 17 6.90 -24.94 3.94
C SER A 17 6.03 -23.70 4.20
N PRO A 18 4.75 -23.87 4.57
CA PRO A 18 3.87 -22.77 4.98
C PRO A 18 4.42 -21.96 6.16
N GLU A 19 5.19 -22.60 7.04
CA GLU A 19 5.79 -21.95 8.21
C GLU A 19 6.97 -21.05 7.81
N GLU A 20 7.82 -21.50 6.88
CA GLU A 20 8.89 -20.67 6.32
C GLU A 20 8.32 -19.47 5.55
N LEU A 21 7.24 -19.66 4.79
CA LEU A 21 6.51 -18.57 4.14
C LEU A 21 6.06 -17.51 5.16
N LYS A 22 5.52 -17.96 6.29
CA LYS A 22 5.04 -17.10 7.37
C LYS A 22 6.19 -16.34 8.05
N GLN A 23 7.32 -17.01 8.31
CA GLN A 23 8.54 -16.37 8.84
C GLN A 23 9.08 -15.29 7.91
N VAL A 24 9.09 -15.54 6.59
CA VAL A 24 9.49 -14.54 5.60
C VAL A 24 8.51 -13.37 5.59
N LEU A 25 7.20 -13.63 5.59
CA LEU A 25 6.18 -12.59 5.66
C LEU A 25 6.34 -11.70 6.91
N GLU A 26 6.58 -12.32 8.06
CA GLU A 26 6.83 -11.65 9.32
C GLU A 26 8.06 -10.75 9.24
N ALA A 27 9.20 -11.29 8.78
CA ALA A 27 10.44 -10.53 8.65
C ALA A 27 10.28 -9.32 7.70
N VAL A 28 9.59 -9.52 6.57
CA VAL A 28 9.32 -8.46 5.60
C VAL A 28 8.42 -7.38 6.19
N LEU A 29 7.31 -7.76 6.84
CA LEU A 29 6.35 -6.81 7.40
C LEU A 29 6.90 -6.04 8.60
N LEU A 30 7.77 -6.65 9.42
CA LEU A 30 8.45 -5.97 10.53
C LEU A 30 9.50 -4.97 10.02
N SER A 31 10.12 -5.26 8.87
CA SER A 31 11.12 -4.39 8.25
C SER A 31 10.51 -3.28 7.40
N ALA A 32 9.26 -3.44 6.99
CA ALA A 32 8.55 -2.49 6.14
C ALA A 32 8.21 -1.19 6.90
N ARG A 33 8.54 -0.04 6.30
CA ARG A 33 8.17 1.28 6.84
C ARG A 33 6.73 1.66 6.52
N GLU A 34 6.24 1.18 5.38
CA GLU A 34 4.91 1.45 4.84
C GLU A 34 4.09 0.16 4.77
N PRO A 35 2.75 0.24 4.76
CA PRO A 35 1.91 -0.95 4.61
C PRO A 35 2.16 -1.63 3.27
N LEU A 36 2.28 -2.95 3.27
CA LEU A 36 2.52 -3.73 2.06
C LEU A 36 1.24 -4.37 1.55
N SER A 37 0.93 -4.12 0.28
CA SER A 37 -0.21 -4.72 -0.41
C SER A 37 0.07 -6.20 -0.75
N LEU A 38 -1.00 -6.97 -0.98
CA LEU A 38 -0.87 -8.37 -1.40
C LEU A 38 -0.02 -8.55 -2.67
N PRO A 39 -0.17 -7.71 -3.73
CA PRO A 39 0.71 -7.76 -4.89
C PRO A 39 2.19 -7.53 -4.57
N GLU A 40 2.52 -6.64 -3.63
CA GLU A 40 3.91 -6.41 -3.20
C GLU A 40 4.47 -7.59 -2.44
N LEU A 41 3.67 -8.18 -1.53
CA LEU A 41 4.04 -9.39 -0.81
C LEU A 41 4.24 -10.58 -1.76
N ARG A 42 3.47 -10.69 -2.85
CA ARG A 42 3.67 -11.74 -3.86
C ARG A 42 5.01 -11.62 -4.58
N LYS A 43 5.46 -10.40 -4.87
CA LYS A 43 6.76 -10.16 -5.52
C LYS A 43 7.94 -10.65 -4.69
N VAL A 44 7.82 -10.66 -3.36
CA VAL A 44 8.84 -11.23 -2.45
C VAL A 44 9.07 -12.72 -2.76
N PHE A 45 8.02 -13.42 -3.19
CA PHE A 45 8.04 -14.84 -3.54
C PHE A 45 7.99 -15.08 -5.06
N ALA A 46 8.52 -14.14 -5.85
CA ALA A 46 8.55 -14.23 -7.32
C ALA A 46 7.18 -14.54 -7.98
N ASP A 47 6.09 -14.08 -7.37
CA ASP A 47 4.70 -14.33 -7.80
C ASP A 47 4.24 -15.81 -7.79
N GLU A 48 5.07 -16.72 -7.27
CA GLU A 48 4.80 -18.17 -7.24
C GLU A 48 3.79 -18.56 -6.16
N VAL A 49 3.58 -17.69 -5.16
CA VAL A 49 2.59 -17.90 -4.10
C VAL A 49 1.26 -17.24 -4.48
N ALA A 50 0.18 -18.01 -4.36
CA ALA A 50 -1.17 -17.53 -4.62
C ALA A 50 -1.62 -16.51 -3.58
N THR A 51 -2.38 -15.51 -4.03
CA THR A 51 -2.91 -14.43 -3.17
C THR A 51 -3.72 -14.97 -1.98
N ASP A 52 -4.50 -16.02 -2.18
CA ASP A 52 -5.35 -16.59 -1.12
C ASP A 52 -4.54 -17.31 -0.05
N VAL A 53 -3.42 -17.95 -0.43
CA VAL A 53 -2.47 -18.53 0.52
C VAL A 53 -1.84 -17.43 1.36
N LEU A 54 -1.39 -16.34 0.75
CA LEU A 54 -0.85 -15.20 1.51
C LEU A 54 -1.89 -14.61 2.47
N ARG A 55 -3.14 -14.45 2.04
CA ARG A 55 -4.22 -13.98 2.93
C ARG A 55 -4.40 -14.89 4.13
N LEU A 56 -4.42 -16.20 3.91
CA LEU A 56 -4.58 -17.18 4.98
C LEU A 56 -3.40 -17.11 5.97
N LEU A 57 -2.16 -17.07 5.47
CA LEU A 57 -0.97 -16.96 6.31
C LEU A 57 -0.91 -15.64 7.09
N LEU A 58 -1.33 -14.53 6.50
CA LEU A 58 -1.40 -13.22 7.17
C LEU A 58 -2.44 -13.21 8.29
N GLU A 59 -3.59 -13.87 8.07
CA GLU A 59 -4.63 -14.02 9.09
C GLU A 59 -4.16 -14.93 10.25
N GLU A 60 -3.43 -16.01 9.94
CA GLU A 60 -2.79 -16.86 10.95
C GLU A 60 -1.74 -16.09 11.75
N LEU A 61 -0.82 -15.42 11.07
CA LEU A 61 0.21 -14.58 11.69
C LEU A 61 -0.41 -13.51 12.59
N ARG A 62 -1.52 -12.88 12.16
CA ARG A 62 -2.26 -11.94 13.01
C ARG A 62 -2.77 -12.57 14.30
N ARG A 63 -3.24 -13.83 14.25
CA ARG A 63 -3.71 -14.55 15.45
C ARG A 63 -2.56 -14.91 16.38
N GLU A 64 -1.43 -15.34 15.83
CA GLU A 64 -0.22 -15.69 16.59
C GLU A 64 0.40 -14.48 17.31
N TRP A 65 0.23 -13.29 16.74
CA TRP A 65 0.68 -12.04 17.34
C TRP A 65 -0.29 -11.44 18.38
N GLN A 66 -1.43 -12.10 18.66
CA GLN A 66 -2.32 -11.64 19.73
C GLN A 66 -1.61 -11.70 21.10
N GLY A 67 -1.72 -10.61 21.86
CA GLY A 67 -1.10 -10.49 23.19
C GLY A 67 0.36 -10.05 23.18
N ARG A 68 0.96 -9.82 22.00
CA ARG A 68 2.30 -9.20 21.88
C ARG A 68 2.20 -7.67 21.82
N PRO A 69 3.30 -6.92 22.05
CA PRO A 69 3.27 -5.45 21.98
C PRO A 69 2.99 -4.86 20.59
N LEU A 70 3.25 -5.64 19.55
CA LEU A 70 2.91 -5.31 18.16
C LEU A 70 1.72 -6.14 17.72
N GLU A 71 0.90 -5.56 16.85
CA GLU A 71 -0.23 -6.21 16.21
C GLU A 71 -0.15 -6.04 14.68
N LEU A 72 -0.49 -7.10 13.96
CA LEU A 72 -0.60 -7.08 12.50
C LEU A 72 -2.02 -6.63 12.11
N LEU A 73 -2.15 -5.57 11.34
CA LEU A 73 -3.44 -4.98 10.97
C LEU A 73 -3.62 -4.89 9.45
N PRO A 74 -4.80 -5.25 8.92
CA PRO A 74 -5.19 -4.91 7.57
C PRO A 74 -5.61 -3.42 7.51
N VAL A 75 -5.09 -2.71 6.51
CA VAL A 75 -5.44 -1.33 6.17
C VAL A 75 -5.85 -1.25 4.70
N ALA A 76 -6.42 -0.12 4.27
CA ALA A 76 -6.86 0.04 2.87
C ALA A 76 -5.74 -0.19 1.84
N SER A 77 -4.50 0.18 2.19
CA SER A 77 -3.33 0.02 1.31
C SER A 77 -2.61 -1.33 1.44
N GLY A 78 -2.98 -2.20 2.38
CA GLY A 78 -2.28 -3.46 2.61
C GLY A 78 -2.22 -3.90 4.07
N TRP A 79 -1.09 -4.49 4.46
CA TRP A 79 -0.86 -5.04 5.79
C TRP A 79 0.33 -4.36 6.45
N ARG A 80 0.25 -4.11 7.76
CA ARG A 80 1.36 -3.55 8.53
C ARG A 80 1.37 -4.02 9.98
N PHE A 81 2.55 -4.02 10.59
CA PHE A 81 2.64 -4.02 12.05
C PHE A 81 2.43 -2.62 12.62
N ARG A 82 1.82 -2.58 13.81
CA ARG A 82 1.65 -1.38 14.63
C ARG A 82 1.87 -1.73 16.09
N THR A 83 2.44 -0.82 16.87
CA THR A 83 2.44 -0.93 18.32
C THR A 83 1.03 -0.75 18.89
N ARG A 84 0.64 -1.61 19.82
CA ARG A 84 -0.63 -1.49 20.54
C ARG A 84 -0.67 -0.18 21.32
N ALA A 85 -1.86 0.41 21.38
CA ALA A 85 -2.08 1.71 22.01
C ALA A 85 -1.65 1.75 23.49
N GLU A 86 -1.72 0.61 24.19
CA GLU A 86 -1.30 0.46 25.59
C GLU A 86 0.19 0.77 25.83
N PHE A 87 1.06 0.59 24.81
CA PHE A 87 2.49 0.89 24.91
C PHE A 87 2.87 2.28 24.39
N MET A 88 1.96 2.99 23.73
CA MET A 88 2.21 4.32 23.16
C MET A 88 2.74 5.33 24.20
N PRO A 89 2.19 5.44 25.44
CA PRO A 89 2.68 6.38 26.44
C PRO A 89 4.14 6.15 26.88
N TYR A 90 4.66 4.94 26.68
CA TYR A 90 6.05 4.59 26.97
C TYR A 90 6.97 4.95 25.80
N LEU A 91 6.52 4.72 24.56
CA LEU A 91 7.26 5.06 23.35
C LEU A 91 7.38 6.58 23.14
N GLU A 92 6.34 7.35 23.51
CA GLU A 92 6.36 8.82 23.46
C GLU A 92 7.46 9.43 24.33
N ARG A 93 7.94 8.71 25.35
CA ARG A 93 9.06 9.17 26.19
C ARG A 93 10.42 9.06 25.48
N LEU A 94 10.53 8.16 24.51
CA LEU A 94 11.76 7.95 23.72
C LEU A 94 11.94 9.07 22.68
N HIS A 95 10.84 9.63 22.19
CA HIS A 95 10.83 10.73 21.23
C HIS A 95 10.04 11.92 21.80
N PRO A 96 10.63 12.72 22.71
CA PRO A 96 9.98 13.90 23.30
C PRO A 96 9.78 15.07 22.33
N GLU A 97 9.98 14.88 21.01
CA GLU A 97 9.65 15.89 20.01
C GLU A 97 8.13 16.11 20.01
N LYS A 98 7.74 17.17 20.72
CA LYS A 98 6.41 17.77 20.70
C LYS A 98 5.90 17.77 19.25
N PRO A 99 4.68 17.29 18.97
CA PRO A 99 4.07 17.57 17.67
C PRO A 99 4.15 19.09 17.47
N PRO A 100 4.59 19.59 16.31
CA PRO A 100 4.55 21.02 16.06
C PRO A 100 3.10 21.44 16.28
N ARG A 101 2.87 22.35 17.23
CA ARG A 101 1.56 22.98 17.38
C ARG A 101 1.38 23.85 16.14
N TYR A 102 0.94 23.25 15.04
CA TYR A 102 0.55 23.99 13.86
C TYR A 102 -0.63 24.86 14.28
N SER A 103 -0.42 26.19 14.31
CA SER A 103 -1.48 27.12 14.66
C SER A 103 -2.63 26.98 13.65
N ARG A 104 -3.85 27.38 14.04
CA ARG A 104 -5.02 27.37 13.13
C ARG A 104 -4.70 27.98 11.76
N ALA A 105 -3.87 29.03 11.71
CA ALA A 105 -3.46 29.68 10.48
C ALA A 105 -2.65 28.77 9.53
N VAL A 106 -1.80 27.89 10.07
CA VAL A 106 -1.02 26.93 9.27
C VAL A 106 -1.94 25.83 8.72
N LEU A 107 -2.89 25.35 9.52
CA LEU A 107 -3.88 24.37 9.08
C LEU A 107 -4.85 24.94 8.04
N GLU A 108 -5.28 26.20 8.18
CA GLU A 108 -6.05 26.92 7.15
C GLU A 108 -5.27 27.02 5.84
N THR A 109 -3.98 27.36 5.92
CA THR A 109 -3.12 27.47 4.73
C THR A 109 -2.98 26.10 4.03
N LEU A 110 -2.73 25.03 4.79
CA LEU A 110 -2.68 23.68 4.24
C LEU A 110 -4.02 23.24 3.64
N ALA A 111 -5.15 23.59 4.26
CA ALA A 111 -6.48 23.32 3.73
C ALA A 111 -6.76 24.07 2.41
N ILE A 112 -6.31 25.32 2.29
CA ILE A 112 -6.42 26.11 1.05
C ILE A 112 -5.58 25.51 -0.09
N ILE A 113 -4.34 25.10 0.20
CA ILE A 113 -3.44 24.49 -0.80
C ILE A 113 -4.02 23.14 -1.27
N ALA A 114 -4.49 22.31 -0.33
CA ALA A 114 -5.09 21.02 -0.66
C ALA A 114 -6.34 21.18 -1.56
N TYR A 115 -7.19 22.17 -1.28
CA TYR A 115 -8.38 22.45 -2.10
C TYR A 115 -8.05 22.95 -3.51
N ARG A 116 -6.95 23.70 -3.66
CA ARG A 116 -6.52 24.22 -4.97
C ARG A 116 -5.81 23.19 -5.87
N GLN A 117 -5.23 22.14 -5.29
CA GLN A 117 -4.62 21.04 -6.04
C GLN A 117 -5.68 20.06 -6.62
N ALA A 118 -6.86 19.97 -6.00
CA ALA A 118 -7.96 19.12 -6.45
C ALA A 118 -8.83 19.82 -7.52
N GLY A 119 -8.31 19.97 -8.75
CA GLY A 119 -9.07 20.56 -9.86
C GLY A 119 -8.69 20.10 -11.27
N GLY A 120 -7.78 19.13 -11.41
CA GLY A 120 -7.27 18.70 -12.71
C GLY A 120 -7.69 17.28 -13.09
N GLY A 121 -8.98 17.01 -13.31
CA GLY A 121 -9.36 15.71 -13.87
C GLY A 121 -10.85 15.38 -13.88
N GLY A 122 -11.61 16.00 -14.78
CA GLY A 122 -12.98 15.57 -15.04
C GLY A 122 -13.58 16.20 -16.29
N GLY A 123 -13.52 15.49 -17.42
CA GLY A 123 -14.29 15.87 -18.62
C GLY A 123 -13.70 15.41 -19.95
N ARG A 124 -13.64 14.10 -20.21
CA ARG A 124 -13.62 13.59 -21.60
C ARG A 124 -14.99 13.00 -21.91
N GLN A 125 -15.89 13.82 -22.46
CA GLN A 125 -17.14 13.39 -23.11
C GLN A 125 -16.91 13.45 -24.62
N GLY A 126 -17.13 12.32 -25.29
CA GLY A 126 -16.77 12.10 -26.69
C GLY A 126 -17.62 12.87 -27.69
N ASP A 127 -16.97 13.27 -28.78
CA ASP A 127 -17.64 13.65 -30.01
C ASP A 127 -17.39 12.55 -31.06
N ARG A 128 -18.42 11.71 -31.24
CA ARG A 128 -18.60 10.86 -32.42
C ARG A 128 -19.86 11.36 -33.12
N ALA A 129 -19.69 12.13 -34.18
CA ALA A 129 -20.73 12.33 -35.18
C ALA A 129 -20.12 12.24 -36.58
N GLY A 130 -20.11 11.03 -37.12
CA GLY A 130 -20.10 10.85 -38.57
C GLY A 130 -21.46 11.23 -39.13
N ARG A 131 -21.50 12.05 -40.19
CA ARG A 131 -22.55 11.94 -41.19
C ARG A 131 -22.06 12.39 -42.56
N HIS A 132 -21.87 11.37 -43.37
CA HIS A 132 -21.66 11.35 -44.80
C HIS A 132 -22.92 11.88 -45.55
N ARG A 133 -22.66 12.51 -46.70
CA ARG A 133 -23.39 12.38 -47.98
C ARG A 133 -24.75 13.10 -48.18
N ARG A 134 -24.70 14.00 -49.18
CA ARG A 134 -25.43 14.04 -50.47
C ARG A 134 -26.07 15.43 -50.68
N ASP A 135 -25.64 16.21 -51.67
CA ASP A 135 -25.74 16.05 -53.13
C ASP A 135 -27.04 16.63 -53.69
N GLY A 136 -26.88 17.62 -54.58
CA GLY A 136 -27.74 17.96 -55.71
C GLY A 136 -29.19 18.41 -55.47
N ARG A 137 -29.45 19.71 -55.75
CA ARG A 137 -30.54 20.02 -56.71
C ARG A 137 -30.37 21.36 -57.40
N ARG A 138 -30.57 21.27 -58.71
CA ARG A 138 -30.43 22.24 -59.79
C ARG A 138 -31.86 22.61 -60.27
N GLY A 139 -32.08 23.88 -60.65
CA GLY A 139 -33.21 24.37 -61.48
C GLY A 139 -34.56 24.47 -60.78
N GLY A 140 -35.45 25.44 -61.04
CA GLY A 140 -35.54 26.47 -62.08
C GLY A 140 -37.03 26.74 -62.36
N GLY A 141 -37.37 27.96 -62.80
CA GLY A 141 -38.62 28.26 -63.51
C GLY A 141 -39.74 28.93 -62.72
N GLY A 142 -40.19 30.08 -63.23
CA GLY A 142 -41.35 30.85 -62.78
C GLY A 142 -41.21 32.29 -63.19
#